data_AF-A0A2Z4V5R5-F1
#
_entry.id   AF-A0A2Z4V5R5-F1
#
_cell.length_a   1.000
_cell.length_b   1.000
_cell.length_c   1.000
_cell.angle_alpha   90.00
_cell.angle_beta   90.00
_cell.angle_gamma   90.00
#
_symmetry.space_group_name_H-M   'P 1'
#
loop_
_entity.id
_entity.type
_entity.pdbx_description
1 polymer ?
#
loop_
_entity_poly.entity_id
_entity_poly.type
_entity_poly.pdbx_seq_one_letter_code
_entity_poly.pdbx_strand_id
1 'polypeptide(L)'
;MRFEVAPAPPAGWAHAWTGGAAAVHVGNVAEYNAQFADASLDPGQRAAHHYACLAAFYSPRPAALVLPRAVPAGWIALVGRQLGWPAGVEVYDGLAERGPGLSDAVRSRPALTARLTGAGGEAGAGAPLVPWGLTAPFARLAGKPWRPDELRYESKSAAHGLFGRILAEGGHPSITLPAQWRADTRRAAVRLLAARARAGKSTVLKSEHGVGGSGTTVVGPERVRAAGGARAVLRALPRGPLLVEEYVSGPADRAEPRDLTYDGFVDARGRVHEVGGAVMDVADGGYRGATVGPGVVPGWAQEPLLAFGKAVGRELAAAGYRGWFDVDFVADGGGRLAPTETNLRLTGPSVAFMVAARLDELRGAGHLVRIADRVELGARLPEAAFDDLCEHLARRCAAIGAVFVPAIPTGAFEPAPWMGALVAATGREALDAADRLVRAEALSAGAVFERAPL
;
A
#
# COMPACT_ATOMS: atom_id res chain seq x y z
N MET A 1 1.96 23.74 19.31
CA MET A 1 0.54 23.65 19.71
C MET A 1 0.46 22.75 20.93
N ARG A 2 -0.21 23.19 22.01
CA ARG A 2 -0.65 22.29 23.09
C ARG A 2 -2.07 21.85 22.73
N PHE A 3 -2.32 20.56 22.65
CA PHE A 3 -3.65 20.02 22.33
C PHE A 3 -4.44 19.84 23.63
N GLU A 4 -5.67 20.34 23.69
CA GLU A 4 -6.58 20.25 24.86
C GLU A 4 -7.34 18.91 24.94
N VAL A 5 -7.22 18.05 23.93
CA VAL A 5 -7.90 16.74 23.89
C VAL A 5 -7.04 15.67 24.53
N ALA A 6 -7.62 14.87 25.42
CA ALA A 6 -6.94 13.77 26.07
C ALA A 6 -6.46 12.73 25.02
N PRO A 7 -5.20 12.23 25.13
CA PRO A 7 -4.69 11.14 24.31
C PRO A 7 -5.66 9.94 24.25
N ALA A 8 -5.89 9.39 23.06
CA ALA A 8 -6.60 8.12 22.96
C ALA A 8 -5.68 6.97 23.38
N PRO A 9 -6.21 5.87 23.98
CA PRO A 9 -5.42 4.68 24.19
C PRO A 9 -4.91 4.13 22.84
N PRO A 10 -3.72 3.52 22.79
CA PRO A 10 -3.22 2.86 21.58
C PRO A 10 -4.24 1.88 21.01
N ALA A 11 -4.39 1.88 19.69
CA ALA A 11 -5.25 0.91 19.02
C ALA A 11 -4.78 -0.52 19.36
N GLY A 12 -5.71 -1.39 19.78
CA GLY A 12 -5.37 -2.74 20.25
C GLY A 12 -4.62 -3.58 19.20
N TRP A 13 -4.98 -3.42 17.93
CA TRP A 13 -4.30 -4.07 16.81
C TRP A 13 -2.86 -3.54 16.64
N ALA A 14 -2.63 -2.24 16.83
CA ALA A 14 -1.31 -1.64 16.69
C ALA A 14 -0.35 -2.12 17.78
N HIS A 15 -0.87 -2.25 19.01
CA HIS A 15 -0.15 -2.89 20.10
C HIS A 15 0.16 -4.36 19.78
N ALA A 16 -0.80 -5.13 19.27
CA ALA A 16 -0.58 -6.53 18.91
C ALA A 16 0.41 -6.72 17.75
N TRP A 17 0.51 -5.76 16.82
CA TRP A 17 1.41 -5.82 15.67
C TRP A 17 2.89 -5.81 16.06
N THR A 18 3.28 -4.94 17.00
CA THR A 18 4.67 -4.81 17.47
C THR A 18 4.89 -5.31 18.90
N GLY A 19 3.88 -5.91 19.53
CA GLY A 19 3.91 -6.25 20.95
C GLY A 19 4.01 -5.03 21.88
N GLY A 20 3.58 -3.86 21.41
CA GLY A 20 3.66 -2.58 22.12
C GLY A 20 5.03 -1.92 22.14
N ALA A 21 6.04 -2.54 21.52
CA ALA A 21 7.39 -2.00 21.42
C ALA A 21 7.56 -1.11 20.18
N ALA A 22 8.58 -0.25 20.23
CA ALA A 22 9.08 0.41 19.02
C ALA A 22 9.75 -0.64 18.11
N ALA A 23 9.63 -0.49 16.80
CA ALA A 23 10.02 -1.51 15.82
C ALA A 23 11.14 -1.06 14.88
N VAL A 24 11.93 -2.02 14.38
CA VAL A 24 12.88 -1.80 13.28
C VAL A 24 12.15 -2.02 11.98
N HIS A 25 12.02 -1.00 11.15
CA HIS A 25 11.29 -1.07 9.88
C HIS A 25 12.26 -1.33 8.73
N VAL A 26 12.00 -2.37 7.96
CA VAL A 26 12.85 -2.81 6.84
C VAL A 26 12.11 -2.58 5.53
N GLY A 27 12.51 -1.54 4.78
CA GLY A 27 11.90 -1.14 3.51
C GLY A 27 12.21 -2.07 2.34
N ASN A 28 11.94 -3.36 2.48
CA ASN A 28 12.28 -4.42 1.52
C ASN A 28 11.28 -4.55 0.36
N VAL A 29 10.66 -3.44 -0.08
CA VAL A 29 9.61 -3.45 -1.12
C VAL A 29 10.11 -4.05 -2.44
N ALA A 30 11.29 -3.66 -2.91
CA ALA A 30 11.88 -4.23 -4.12
C ALA A 30 12.29 -5.70 -3.96
N GLU A 31 12.77 -6.07 -2.77
CA GLU A 31 13.06 -7.46 -2.41
C GLU A 31 11.81 -8.33 -2.55
N TYR A 32 10.71 -7.86 -1.98
CA TYR A 32 9.42 -8.52 -2.02
C TYR A 32 8.88 -8.62 -3.44
N ASN A 33 8.88 -7.52 -4.20
CA ASN A 33 8.36 -7.52 -5.56
C ASN A 33 9.20 -8.42 -6.49
N ALA A 34 10.52 -8.50 -6.28
CA ALA A 34 11.40 -9.32 -7.09
C ALA A 34 11.09 -10.82 -7.01
N GLN A 35 10.46 -11.30 -5.92
CA GLN A 35 10.08 -12.71 -5.80
C GLN A 35 8.88 -13.09 -6.67
N PHE A 36 8.16 -12.10 -7.19
CA PHE A 36 6.98 -12.27 -8.06
C PHE A 36 7.13 -11.63 -9.44
N ALA A 37 8.22 -10.90 -9.68
CA ALA A 37 8.41 -10.14 -10.90
C ALA A 37 8.62 -11.08 -12.11
N ASP A 38 7.88 -10.82 -13.18
CA ASP A 38 8.26 -11.26 -14.52
C ASP A 38 9.49 -10.43 -14.95
N ALA A 39 10.56 -11.09 -15.38
CA ALA A 39 11.81 -10.46 -15.82
C ALA A 39 11.61 -9.44 -16.97
N SER A 40 10.45 -9.44 -17.63
CA SER A 40 10.07 -8.46 -18.65
C SER A 40 9.52 -7.12 -18.12
N LEU A 41 9.37 -6.93 -16.80
CA LEU A 41 8.79 -5.73 -16.16
C LEU A 41 9.83 -4.84 -15.44
N ASP A 42 11.02 -4.67 -16.03
CA ASP A 42 12.18 -3.89 -15.55
C ASP A 42 11.88 -2.50 -14.95
N PRO A 43 10.90 -1.68 -15.42
CA PRO A 43 10.59 -0.39 -14.81
C PRO A 43 10.07 -0.46 -13.35
N GLY A 44 9.53 -1.60 -12.92
CA GLY A 44 8.91 -1.77 -11.60
C GLY A 44 9.89 -1.74 -10.42
N GLN A 45 11.18 -2.03 -10.65
CA GLN A 45 12.17 -2.07 -9.58
C GLN A 45 12.55 -0.67 -9.07
N ARG A 46 12.63 0.33 -9.96
CA ARG A 46 12.90 1.73 -9.56
C ARG A 46 11.77 2.30 -8.70
N ALA A 47 10.52 2.08 -9.11
CA ALA A 47 9.36 2.48 -8.32
C ALA A 47 9.36 1.82 -6.93
N ALA A 48 9.70 0.54 -6.84
CA ALA A 48 9.77 -0.18 -5.57
C ALA A 48 10.82 0.40 -4.60
N HIS A 49 11.95 0.95 -5.08
CA HIS A 49 12.92 1.61 -4.22
C HIS A 49 12.39 2.93 -3.63
N HIS A 50 11.53 3.67 -4.34
CA HIS A 50 10.89 4.85 -3.78
C HIS A 50 9.90 4.47 -2.68
N TYR A 51 9.07 3.46 -2.93
CA TYR A 51 8.07 2.97 -1.98
C TYR A 51 8.68 2.45 -0.68
N ALA A 52 9.97 2.09 -0.66
CA ALA A 52 10.66 1.76 0.58
C ALA A 52 10.63 2.89 1.62
N CYS A 53 10.43 4.15 1.22
CA CYS A 53 10.25 5.28 2.15
C CYS A 53 9.00 5.09 3.05
N LEU A 54 8.00 4.34 2.59
CA LEU A 54 6.83 3.98 3.39
C LEU A 54 7.18 3.16 4.64
N ALA A 55 8.41 2.62 4.72
CA ALA A 55 8.92 1.98 5.92
C ALA A 55 8.83 2.87 7.15
N ALA A 56 8.91 4.20 7.00
CA ALA A 56 8.68 5.16 8.08
C ALA A 56 7.33 4.94 8.82
N PHE A 57 6.36 4.29 8.17
CA PHE A 57 4.99 4.14 8.66
C PHE A 57 4.57 2.69 8.85
N TYR A 58 5.49 1.72 8.95
CA TYR A 58 5.12 0.29 9.13
C TYR A 58 4.59 -0.04 10.53
N SER A 59 4.76 0.89 11.47
CA SER A 59 4.11 0.88 12.78
C SER A 59 4.02 2.32 13.30
N PRO A 60 3.18 2.62 14.31
CA PRO A 60 3.07 3.97 14.87
C PRO A 60 4.37 4.50 15.51
N ARG A 61 5.28 3.61 15.94
CA ARG A 61 6.50 3.95 16.70
C ARG A 61 7.74 3.24 16.14
N PRO A 62 8.46 3.81 15.17
CA PRO A 62 9.75 3.28 14.73
C PRO A 62 10.83 3.47 15.80
N ALA A 63 11.72 2.49 15.91
CA ALA A 63 13.01 2.60 16.60
C ALA A 63 14.13 2.89 15.60
N ALA A 64 14.08 2.23 14.44
CA ALA A 64 15.03 2.42 13.35
C ALA A 64 14.37 2.18 11.99
N LEU A 65 14.89 2.84 10.95
CA LEU A 65 14.49 2.67 9.56
C LEU A 65 15.68 2.12 8.76
N VAL A 66 15.42 1.11 7.94
CA VAL A 66 16.42 0.48 7.07
C VAL A 66 15.94 0.60 5.62
N LEU A 67 16.67 1.38 4.82
CA LEU A 67 16.25 1.84 3.51
C LEU A 67 17.29 1.50 2.42
N PRO A 68 16.85 1.17 1.20
CA PRO A 68 17.77 0.82 0.11
C PRO A 68 18.48 2.05 -0.49
N ARG A 69 17.82 3.21 -0.51
CA ARG A 69 18.34 4.47 -1.07
C ARG A 69 18.52 5.50 0.03
N ALA A 70 19.48 6.40 -0.15
CA ALA A 70 19.62 7.57 0.70
C ALA A 70 18.36 8.45 0.66
N VAL A 71 18.00 9.05 1.79
CA VAL A 71 16.85 9.95 1.93
C VAL A 71 17.29 11.33 2.43
N PRO A 72 16.52 12.39 2.14
CA PRO A 72 16.83 13.73 2.64
C PRO A 72 16.93 13.78 4.17
N ALA A 73 17.91 14.49 4.70
CA ALA A 73 18.13 14.54 6.15
C ALA A 73 16.96 15.24 6.90
N GLY A 74 16.35 16.26 6.28
CA GLY A 74 15.22 17.00 6.85
C GLY A 74 13.93 16.17 6.95
N TRP A 75 13.79 15.11 6.12
CA TRP A 75 12.57 14.33 6.01
C TRP A 75 12.17 13.65 7.33
N ILE A 76 13.07 12.87 7.94
CA ILE A 76 12.77 12.15 9.19
C ILE A 76 12.56 13.10 10.36
N ALA A 77 13.28 14.23 10.38
CA ALA A 77 13.06 15.26 11.39
C ALA A 77 11.63 15.83 11.30
N LEU A 78 11.14 16.15 10.10
CA LEU A 78 9.77 16.63 9.90
C LEU A 78 8.73 15.56 10.23
N VAL A 79 8.88 14.33 9.72
CA VAL A 79 7.96 13.22 10.02
C VAL A 79 7.90 12.97 11.52
N GLY A 80 9.05 12.87 12.18
CA GLY A 80 9.14 12.66 13.62
C GLY A 80 8.47 13.78 14.42
N ARG A 81 8.59 15.05 14.01
CA ARG A 81 7.86 16.15 14.66
C ARG A 81 6.34 16.06 14.45
N GLN A 82 5.87 15.74 13.24
CA GLN A 82 4.43 15.65 12.95
C GLN A 82 3.75 14.49 13.69
N LEU A 83 4.44 13.36 13.76
CA LEU A 83 3.99 12.11 14.38
C LEU A 83 4.51 11.92 15.81
N GLY A 84 5.09 12.96 16.41
CA GLY A 84 5.57 12.99 17.79
C GLY A 84 6.48 11.81 18.15
N TRP A 85 7.36 11.37 17.25
CA TRP A 85 8.29 10.30 17.55
C TRP A 85 9.34 10.77 18.56
N PRO A 86 9.80 9.88 19.47
CA PRO A 86 10.89 10.22 20.38
C PRO A 86 12.13 10.59 19.57
N ALA A 87 12.95 11.49 20.13
CA ALA A 87 14.25 11.79 19.56
C ALA A 87 15.08 10.51 19.46
N GLY A 88 15.78 10.31 18.33
CA GLY A 88 16.68 9.17 18.15
C GLY A 88 16.13 7.98 17.34
N VAL A 89 15.14 8.17 16.47
CA VAL A 89 14.87 7.18 15.41
C VAL A 89 16.11 7.07 14.53
N GLU A 90 16.74 5.90 14.53
CA GLU A 90 17.94 5.63 13.73
C GLU A 90 17.58 5.46 12.26
N VAL A 91 18.39 5.98 11.35
CA VAL A 91 18.16 5.83 9.91
C VAL A 91 19.40 5.22 9.28
N TYR A 92 19.20 4.07 8.64
CA TYR A 92 20.21 3.33 7.91
C TYR A 92 19.79 3.26 6.45
N ASP A 93 20.32 4.13 5.62
CA ASP A 93 19.93 4.29 4.23
C ASP A 93 21.11 4.06 3.27
N GLY A 94 20.84 4.15 1.95
CA GLY A 94 21.87 3.92 0.92
C GLY A 94 22.45 2.50 0.89
N LEU A 95 21.73 1.51 1.44
CA LEU A 95 22.28 0.16 1.64
C LEU A 95 22.26 -0.72 0.39
N ALA A 96 21.33 -0.47 -0.55
CA ALA A 96 21.05 -1.34 -1.69
C ALA A 96 20.51 -0.56 -2.92
N GLU A 97 21.23 0.46 -3.37
CA GLU A 97 20.72 1.41 -4.39
C GLU A 97 20.33 0.79 -5.74
N ARG A 98 21.03 -0.28 -6.16
CA ARG A 98 20.93 -0.85 -7.51
C ARG A 98 20.33 -2.26 -7.59
N GLY A 99 19.83 -2.81 -6.48
CA GLY A 99 19.26 -4.15 -6.49
C GLY A 99 18.32 -4.45 -5.32
N PRO A 100 17.50 -5.50 -5.43
CA PRO A 100 16.45 -5.80 -4.47
C PRO A 100 16.96 -6.33 -3.11
N GLY A 101 18.24 -6.65 -2.97
CA GLY A 101 18.81 -7.39 -1.83
C GLY A 101 19.06 -6.56 -0.56
N LEU A 102 18.06 -5.79 -0.08
CA LEU A 102 18.22 -4.97 1.13
C LEU A 102 18.57 -5.81 2.36
N SER A 103 17.89 -6.94 2.59
CA SER A 103 18.14 -7.76 3.77
C SER A 103 19.52 -8.41 3.72
N ASP A 104 19.96 -8.87 2.55
CA ASP A 104 21.32 -9.43 2.39
C ASP A 104 22.40 -8.32 2.49
N ALA A 105 22.11 -7.09 2.07
CA ALA A 105 22.99 -5.93 2.29
C ALA A 105 23.15 -5.60 3.78
N VAL A 106 22.09 -5.72 4.59
CA VAL A 106 22.20 -5.59 6.06
C VAL A 106 23.09 -6.71 6.61
N ARG A 107 22.84 -7.96 6.21
CA ARG A 107 23.58 -9.14 6.70
C ARG A 107 25.06 -9.12 6.37
N SER A 108 25.47 -8.49 5.26
CA SER A 108 26.89 -8.31 4.93
C SER A 108 27.61 -7.31 5.84
N ARG A 109 26.90 -6.66 6.76
CA ARG A 109 27.42 -5.70 7.75
C ARG A 109 27.15 -6.25 9.16
N PRO A 110 28.07 -7.04 9.75
CA PRO A 110 27.83 -7.73 11.02
C PRO A 110 27.50 -6.79 12.19
N ALA A 111 28.16 -5.63 12.28
CA ALA A 111 27.88 -4.65 13.33
C ALA A 111 26.45 -4.08 13.23
N LEU A 112 26.01 -3.76 12.00
CA LEU A 112 24.64 -3.30 11.75
C LEU A 112 23.63 -4.42 12.04
N THR A 113 23.91 -5.65 11.61
CA THR A 113 23.04 -6.80 11.90
C THR A 113 22.89 -7.00 13.41
N ALA A 114 24.00 -6.99 14.17
CA ALA A 114 23.97 -7.12 15.62
C ALA A 114 23.18 -5.99 16.29
N ARG A 115 23.33 -4.74 15.80
CA ARG A 115 22.56 -3.57 16.26
C ARG A 115 21.06 -3.73 16.03
N LEU A 116 20.65 -4.13 14.82
CA LEU A 116 19.23 -4.23 14.45
C LEU A 116 18.53 -5.43 15.07
N THR A 117 19.24 -6.55 15.27
CA THR A 117 18.67 -7.80 15.79
C THR A 117 18.85 -7.98 17.30
N GLY A 118 19.67 -7.15 17.94
CA GLY A 118 20.03 -7.29 19.35
C GLY A 118 20.99 -8.45 19.63
N ALA A 119 21.63 -9.03 18.61
CA ALA A 119 22.50 -10.22 18.72
C ALA A 119 23.86 -9.99 19.41
N GLY A 120 24.03 -8.90 20.19
CA GLY A 120 25.30 -8.49 20.81
C GLY A 120 25.31 -8.39 22.34
N GLY A 121 24.21 -8.70 23.03
CA GLY A 121 24.17 -8.75 24.49
C GLY A 121 24.20 -7.39 25.23
N GLU A 122 24.32 -6.25 24.53
CA GLU A 122 24.07 -4.95 25.14
C GLU A 122 22.57 -4.74 25.37
N ALA A 123 22.21 -4.22 26.55
CA ALA A 123 20.86 -4.14 27.09
C ALA A 123 19.90 -3.28 26.24
N GLY A 124 19.37 -3.88 25.18
CA GLY A 124 18.24 -3.43 24.40
C GLY A 124 17.65 -4.67 23.72
N ALA A 125 16.65 -5.30 24.35
CA ALA A 125 15.99 -6.48 23.81
C ALA A 125 15.55 -6.21 22.36
N GLY A 126 15.92 -7.11 21.45
CA GLY A 126 15.73 -6.98 20.00
C GLY A 126 14.33 -6.49 19.64
N ALA A 127 14.24 -5.23 19.22
CA ALA A 127 13.02 -4.64 18.73
C ALA A 127 12.46 -5.51 17.58
N PRO A 128 11.13 -5.64 17.43
CA PRO A 128 10.56 -6.43 16.35
C PRO A 128 10.99 -5.86 15.00
N LEU A 129 11.51 -6.74 14.13
CA LEU A 129 11.76 -6.42 12.73
C LEU A 129 10.44 -6.51 11.95
N VAL A 130 10.06 -5.42 11.29
CA VAL A 130 8.84 -5.30 10.50
C VAL A 130 9.20 -5.00 9.05
N PRO A 131 8.95 -5.93 8.10
CA PRO A 131 9.21 -5.72 6.69
C PRO A 131 7.98 -5.16 5.97
N TRP A 132 8.14 -4.73 4.72
CA TRP A 132 7.01 -4.56 3.79
C TRP A 132 6.27 -5.89 3.62
N GLY A 133 7.02 -6.95 3.33
CA GLY A 133 6.49 -8.29 3.19
C GLY A 133 7.56 -9.35 3.41
N LEU A 134 7.14 -10.60 3.58
CA LEU A 134 8.03 -11.71 3.89
C LEU A 134 8.79 -12.18 2.65
N THR A 135 10.10 -12.38 2.81
CA THR A 135 11.01 -12.88 1.78
C THR A 135 12.02 -13.85 2.41
N ALA A 136 12.65 -14.69 1.60
CA ALA A 136 13.72 -15.57 2.09
C ALA A 136 14.92 -14.78 2.69
N PRO A 137 15.44 -13.71 2.05
CA PRO A 137 16.48 -12.86 2.65
C PRO A 137 16.08 -12.23 3.98
N PHE A 138 14.85 -11.70 4.08
CA PHE A 138 14.34 -11.14 5.33
C PHE A 138 14.23 -12.19 6.43
N ALA A 139 13.71 -13.38 6.12
CA ALA A 139 13.60 -14.48 7.09
C ALA A 139 14.98 -14.85 7.67
N ARG A 140 16.03 -14.89 6.84
CA ARG A 140 17.41 -15.09 7.31
C ARG A 140 17.91 -13.96 8.20
N LEU A 141 17.61 -12.70 7.86
CA LEU A 141 17.98 -11.54 8.70
C LEU A 141 17.28 -11.60 10.06
N ALA A 142 15.99 -11.95 10.08
CA ALA A 142 15.18 -12.03 11.29
C ALA A 142 15.39 -13.32 12.10
N GLY A 143 16.24 -14.25 11.64
CA GLY A 143 16.42 -15.56 12.29
C GLY A 143 15.17 -16.45 12.29
N LYS A 144 14.30 -16.30 11.28
CA LYS A 144 13.03 -17.03 11.13
C LYS A 144 13.09 -18.07 10.01
N PRO A 145 12.34 -19.19 10.10
CA PRO A 145 12.21 -20.12 9.00
C PRO A 145 11.52 -19.45 7.79
N TRP A 146 12.02 -19.72 6.59
CA TRP A 146 11.37 -19.30 5.35
C TRP A 146 10.40 -20.37 4.85
N ARG A 147 9.15 -19.98 4.59
CA ARG A 147 8.08 -20.87 4.14
C ARG A 147 7.32 -20.20 2.99
N PRO A 148 7.73 -20.40 1.73
CA PRO A 148 7.14 -19.70 0.59
C PRO A 148 5.64 -20.03 0.41
N ASP A 149 5.21 -21.23 0.84
CA ASP A 149 3.81 -21.64 0.75
C ASP A 149 2.86 -20.79 1.61
N GLU A 150 3.37 -20.11 2.64
CA GLU A 150 2.60 -19.15 3.44
C GLU A 150 2.15 -17.95 2.58
N LEU A 151 2.83 -17.68 1.47
CA LEU A 151 2.48 -16.63 0.51
C LEU A 151 1.63 -17.13 -0.66
N ARG A 152 1.11 -18.37 -0.62
CA ARG A 152 0.32 -18.95 -1.72
C ARG A 152 -0.81 -18.05 -2.18
N TYR A 153 -1.47 -17.33 -1.27
CA TYR A 153 -2.60 -16.48 -1.61
C TYR A 153 -2.23 -15.11 -2.18
N GLU A 154 -0.94 -14.77 -2.34
CA GLU A 154 -0.51 -13.67 -3.24
C GLU A 154 -0.77 -14.00 -4.73
N SER A 155 -1.01 -15.26 -5.05
CA SER A 155 -1.52 -15.64 -6.38
C SER A 155 -2.99 -15.25 -6.49
N LYS A 156 -3.32 -14.45 -7.50
CA LYS A 156 -4.70 -14.01 -7.76
C LYS A 156 -5.66 -15.17 -8.01
N SER A 157 -5.20 -16.27 -8.61
CA SER A 157 -6.05 -17.46 -8.78
C SER A 157 -6.23 -18.26 -7.48
N ALA A 158 -5.20 -18.34 -6.64
CA ALA A 158 -5.31 -18.97 -5.33
C ALA A 158 -6.24 -18.18 -4.41
N ALA A 159 -6.13 -16.85 -4.40
CA ALA A 159 -7.03 -15.95 -3.68
C ALA A 159 -8.48 -16.10 -4.16
N HIS A 160 -8.71 -16.12 -5.48
CA HIS A 160 -10.04 -16.35 -6.04
C HIS A 160 -10.65 -17.68 -5.60
N GLY A 161 -9.86 -18.76 -5.63
CA GLY A 161 -10.27 -20.07 -5.12
C GLY A 161 -10.55 -20.08 -3.61
N LEU A 162 -9.83 -19.27 -2.83
CA LEU A 162 -10.11 -19.05 -1.40
C LEU A 162 -11.46 -18.34 -1.20
N PHE A 163 -11.72 -17.26 -1.94
CA PHE A 163 -12.99 -16.54 -1.88
C PHE A 163 -14.18 -17.44 -2.21
N GLY A 164 -14.04 -18.29 -3.24
CA GLY A 164 -15.05 -19.28 -3.61
C GLY A 164 -15.40 -20.26 -2.47
N ARG A 165 -14.40 -20.72 -1.71
CA ARG A 165 -14.65 -21.60 -0.54
C ARG A 165 -15.39 -20.87 0.57
N ILE A 166 -14.94 -19.68 0.93
CA ILE A 166 -15.59 -18.84 1.96
C ILE A 166 -17.06 -18.62 1.61
N LEU A 167 -17.37 -18.34 0.34
CA LEU A 167 -18.74 -18.13 -0.11
C LEU A 167 -19.57 -19.42 -0.11
N ALA A 168 -18.98 -20.56 -0.46
CA ALA A 168 -19.65 -21.86 -0.42
C ALA A 168 -20.00 -22.31 1.00
N GLU A 169 -19.24 -21.90 2.01
CA GLU A 169 -19.42 -22.26 3.43
C GLU A 169 -20.39 -21.32 4.17
N GLY A 170 -21.22 -20.57 3.45
CA GLY A 170 -22.18 -19.65 4.03
C GLY A 170 -21.62 -18.23 4.23
N GLY A 171 -20.82 -17.75 3.28
CA GLY A 171 -20.27 -16.40 3.26
C GLY A 171 -21.34 -15.29 3.31
N HIS A 172 -20.94 -14.04 3.10
CA HIS A 172 -21.84 -12.91 3.33
C HIS A 172 -22.73 -12.60 2.09
N PRO A 173 -24.06 -12.38 2.25
CA PRO A 173 -25.00 -12.21 1.12
C PRO A 173 -24.70 -10.98 0.24
N SER A 174 -24.09 -9.94 0.81
CA SER A 174 -23.63 -8.75 0.07
C SER A 174 -22.25 -8.92 -0.57
N ILE A 175 -21.70 -10.13 -0.62
CA ILE A 175 -20.46 -10.45 -1.34
C ILE A 175 -20.79 -11.29 -2.57
N THR A 176 -20.21 -10.93 -3.71
CA THR A 176 -20.32 -11.69 -4.97
C THR A 176 -18.94 -12.05 -5.49
N LEU A 177 -18.80 -13.21 -6.12
CA LEU A 177 -17.52 -13.60 -6.74
C LEU A 177 -17.60 -13.42 -8.26
N PRO A 178 -16.84 -12.49 -8.86
CA PRO A 178 -16.78 -12.37 -10.31
C PRO A 178 -16.22 -13.68 -10.90
N ALA A 179 -16.77 -14.11 -12.02
CA ALA A 179 -16.27 -15.32 -12.67
C ALA A 179 -14.83 -15.12 -13.14
N GLN A 180 -13.96 -16.08 -12.83
CA GLN A 180 -12.56 -16.11 -13.26
C GLN A 180 -12.29 -17.37 -14.08
N TRP A 181 -11.56 -17.20 -15.18
CA TRP A 181 -11.13 -18.25 -16.08
C TRP A 181 -9.62 -18.21 -16.21
N ARG A 182 -8.98 -19.33 -15.91
CA ARG A 182 -7.57 -19.55 -16.22
C ARG A 182 -7.43 -19.99 -17.66
N ALA A 183 -6.69 -19.21 -18.45
CA ALA A 183 -6.40 -19.58 -19.83
C ALA A 183 -5.05 -20.28 -19.92
N ASP A 184 -5.04 -21.60 -20.15
CA ASP A 184 -3.81 -22.40 -20.24
C ASP A 184 -2.91 -22.00 -21.41
N THR A 185 -3.47 -21.32 -22.41
CA THR A 185 -2.72 -20.78 -23.55
C THR A 185 -3.21 -19.39 -23.92
N ARG A 186 -2.32 -18.58 -24.53
CA ARG A 186 -2.75 -17.29 -25.11
C ARG A 186 -3.83 -17.45 -26.17
N ARG A 187 -3.85 -18.57 -26.91
CA ARG A 187 -4.92 -18.85 -27.88
C ARG A 187 -6.28 -19.02 -27.17
N ALA A 188 -6.31 -19.71 -26.03
CA ALA A 188 -7.50 -19.82 -25.19
C ALA A 188 -7.92 -18.44 -24.65
N ALA A 189 -6.98 -17.63 -24.16
CA ALA A 189 -7.25 -16.26 -23.71
C ALA A 189 -7.85 -15.38 -24.83
N VAL A 190 -7.30 -15.46 -26.05
CA VAL A 190 -7.84 -14.76 -27.24
C VAL A 190 -9.28 -15.18 -27.52
N ARG A 191 -9.57 -16.48 -27.49
CA ARG A 191 -10.92 -17.00 -27.75
C ARG A 191 -11.92 -16.54 -26.69
N LEU A 192 -11.54 -16.59 -25.41
CA LEU A 192 -12.36 -16.12 -24.30
C LEU A 192 -12.65 -14.62 -24.42
N LEU A 193 -11.60 -13.80 -24.63
CA LEU A 193 -11.75 -12.36 -24.79
C LEU A 193 -12.62 -12.01 -26.00
N ALA A 194 -12.43 -12.68 -27.14
CA ALA A 194 -13.24 -12.47 -28.33
C ALA A 194 -14.72 -12.88 -28.12
N ALA A 195 -14.97 -13.98 -27.42
CA ALA A 195 -16.33 -14.42 -27.10
C ALA A 195 -17.04 -13.42 -26.20
N ARG A 196 -16.38 -12.95 -25.14
CA ARG A 196 -16.92 -11.92 -24.23
C ARG A 196 -17.18 -10.59 -24.93
N ALA A 197 -16.24 -10.13 -25.75
CA ALA A 197 -16.40 -8.90 -26.53
C ALA A 197 -17.58 -8.98 -27.53
N ARG A 198 -17.77 -10.12 -28.20
CA ARG A 198 -18.95 -10.34 -29.09
C ARG A 198 -20.27 -10.33 -28.32
N ALA A 199 -20.25 -10.79 -27.07
CA ALA A 199 -21.40 -10.71 -26.18
C ALA A 199 -21.60 -9.32 -25.53
N GLY A 200 -20.83 -8.31 -25.93
CA GLY A 200 -20.92 -6.95 -25.36
C GLY A 200 -20.36 -6.84 -23.94
N LYS A 201 -19.59 -7.83 -23.46
CA LYS A 201 -19.09 -7.88 -22.08
C LYS A 201 -17.66 -7.35 -21.96
N SER A 202 -17.46 -6.43 -21.03
CA SER A 202 -16.13 -6.02 -20.57
C SER A 202 -15.43 -7.15 -19.80
N THR A 203 -14.10 -7.15 -19.84
CA THR A 203 -13.26 -8.21 -19.30
C THR A 203 -12.06 -7.62 -18.59
N VAL A 204 -11.67 -8.18 -17.45
CA VAL A 204 -10.42 -7.85 -16.77
C VAL A 204 -9.40 -8.91 -17.13
N LEU A 205 -8.23 -8.49 -17.56
CA LEU A 205 -7.07 -9.35 -17.81
C LEU A 205 -6.06 -9.10 -16.71
N LYS A 206 -5.63 -10.13 -16.00
CA LYS A 206 -4.65 -10.03 -14.90
C LYS A 206 -3.48 -10.99 -15.13
N SER A 207 -2.27 -10.60 -14.74
CA SER A 207 -1.18 -11.55 -14.48
C SER A 207 -1.47 -12.35 -13.19
N GLU A 208 -0.79 -13.48 -12.99
CA GLU A 208 -0.95 -14.29 -11.76
C GLU A 208 -0.53 -13.52 -10.50
N HIS A 209 0.58 -12.81 -10.62
CA HIS A 209 1.12 -11.90 -9.63
C HIS A 209 1.32 -10.52 -10.27
N GLY A 210 1.08 -9.46 -9.51
CA GLY A 210 1.19 -8.07 -9.98
C GLY A 210 1.05 -7.12 -8.80
N VAL A 211 1.59 -5.91 -8.92
CA VAL A 211 1.66 -4.93 -7.82
C VAL A 211 1.08 -3.59 -8.28
N GLY A 212 0.21 -2.99 -7.48
CA GLY A 212 -0.29 -1.62 -7.68
C GLY A 212 -1.03 -1.42 -9.01
N GLY A 213 -1.82 -2.39 -9.45
CA GLY A 213 -2.50 -2.38 -10.75
C GLY A 213 -1.62 -2.76 -11.94
N SER A 214 -0.29 -2.87 -11.77
CA SER A 214 0.59 -3.40 -12.81
C SER A 214 0.23 -4.85 -13.11
N GLY A 215 -0.06 -5.14 -14.38
CA GLY A 215 -0.49 -6.45 -14.83
C GLY A 215 -2.01 -6.65 -14.86
N THR A 216 -2.81 -5.66 -14.44
CA THR A 216 -4.26 -5.64 -14.59
C THR A 216 -4.66 -4.73 -15.75
N THR A 217 -5.57 -5.15 -16.62
CA THR A 217 -6.08 -4.34 -17.73
C THR A 217 -7.55 -4.61 -17.96
N VAL A 218 -8.36 -3.55 -17.92
CA VAL A 218 -9.77 -3.61 -18.31
C VAL A 218 -9.89 -3.44 -19.84
N VAL A 219 -10.62 -4.36 -20.46
CA VAL A 219 -10.83 -4.39 -21.91
C VAL A 219 -12.32 -4.49 -22.21
N GLY A 220 -12.87 -3.43 -22.77
CA GLY A 220 -14.24 -3.40 -23.29
C GLY A 220 -14.34 -3.86 -24.75
N PRO A 221 -15.57 -4.16 -25.24
CA PRO A 221 -15.81 -4.57 -26.63
C PRO A 221 -15.30 -3.56 -27.67
N GLU A 222 -15.44 -2.26 -27.40
CA GLU A 222 -14.97 -1.17 -28.24
C GLU A 222 -13.44 -1.16 -28.36
N ARG A 223 -12.71 -1.37 -27.26
CA ARG A 223 -11.24 -1.50 -27.27
C ARG A 223 -10.78 -2.70 -28.09
N VAL A 224 -11.49 -3.83 -28.00
CA VAL A 224 -11.21 -5.01 -28.84
C VAL A 224 -11.40 -4.70 -30.32
N ARG A 225 -12.48 -3.99 -30.68
CA ARG A 225 -12.75 -3.58 -32.06
C ARG A 225 -11.70 -2.61 -32.58
N ALA A 226 -11.39 -1.57 -31.81
CA ALA A 226 -10.42 -0.53 -32.17
C ALA A 226 -9.01 -1.11 -32.38
N ALA A 227 -8.62 -2.12 -31.59
CA ALA A 227 -7.33 -2.80 -31.75
C ALA A 227 -7.26 -3.74 -32.97
N GLY A 228 -8.35 -3.99 -33.69
CA GLY A 228 -8.40 -4.98 -34.77
C GLY A 228 -8.56 -6.43 -34.26
N GLY A 229 -9.10 -6.60 -33.05
CA GLY A 229 -9.48 -7.90 -32.48
C GLY A 229 -8.69 -8.32 -31.23
N ALA A 230 -9.19 -9.34 -30.54
CA ALA A 230 -8.67 -9.81 -29.24
C ALA A 230 -7.19 -10.24 -29.30
N ARG A 231 -6.73 -10.76 -30.45
CA ARG A 231 -5.32 -11.13 -30.65
C ARG A 231 -4.40 -9.91 -30.64
N ALA A 232 -4.85 -8.77 -31.17
CA ALA A 232 -4.05 -7.55 -31.16
C ALA A 232 -3.93 -6.98 -29.75
N VAL A 233 -5.05 -6.93 -29.01
CA VAL A 233 -5.05 -6.53 -27.58
C VAL A 233 -4.06 -7.37 -26.79
N LEU A 234 -4.17 -8.71 -26.88
CA LEU A 234 -3.28 -9.61 -26.14
C LEU A 234 -1.82 -9.52 -26.58
N ARG A 235 -1.50 -9.12 -27.82
CA ARG A 235 -0.09 -8.94 -28.23
C ARG A 235 0.59 -7.78 -27.52
N ALA A 236 -0.17 -6.78 -27.09
CA ALA A 236 0.34 -5.61 -26.37
C ALA A 236 0.54 -5.85 -24.86
N LEU A 237 0.08 -6.98 -24.33
CA LEU A 237 0.19 -7.32 -22.91
C LEU A 237 1.41 -8.22 -22.63
N PRO A 238 1.98 -8.18 -21.40
CA PRO A 238 3.10 -9.03 -21.00
C PRO A 238 2.89 -10.52 -21.29
N ARG A 239 4.00 -11.24 -21.44
CA ARG A 239 4.01 -12.67 -21.75
C ARG A 239 4.01 -13.47 -20.45
N GLY A 240 2.88 -14.10 -20.11
CA GLY A 240 2.78 -15.00 -18.97
C GLY A 240 1.40 -15.67 -18.90
N PRO A 241 1.14 -16.49 -17.87
CA PRO A 241 -0.22 -16.93 -17.54
C PRO A 241 -1.13 -15.71 -17.39
N LEU A 242 -2.30 -15.77 -18.02
CA LEU A 242 -3.29 -14.70 -17.97
C LEU A 242 -4.57 -15.22 -17.35
N LEU A 243 -5.00 -14.52 -16.31
CA LEU A 243 -6.31 -14.68 -15.72
C LEU A 243 -7.27 -13.77 -16.51
N VAL A 244 -8.37 -14.37 -16.95
CA VAL A 244 -9.49 -13.67 -17.56
C VAL A 244 -10.59 -13.60 -16.52
N GLU A 245 -11.06 -12.42 -16.19
CA GLU A 245 -12.06 -12.22 -15.14
C GLU A 245 -13.21 -11.36 -15.65
N GLU A 246 -14.39 -11.59 -15.09
CA GLU A 246 -15.55 -10.75 -15.27
C GLU A 246 -15.27 -9.32 -14.79
N TYR A 247 -15.66 -8.33 -15.60
CA TYR A 247 -15.62 -6.94 -15.17
C TYR A 247 -16.88 -6.61 -14.36
N VAL A 248 -16.68 -6.07 -13.17
CA VAL A 248 -17.73 -5.54 -12.32
C VAL A 248 -17.95 -4.06 -12.67
N SER A 249 -19.16 -3.72 -13.12
CA SER A 249 -19.50 -2.44 -13.77
C SER A 249 -19.47 -1.20 -12.86
N GLY A 250 -19.12 -1.35 -11.58
CA GLY A 250 -19.13 -0.26 -10.61
C GLY A 250 -20.55 0.07 -10.08
N PRO A 251 -20.64 0.92 -9.05
CA PRO A 251 -21.91 1.43 -8.52
C PRO A 251 -22.76 2.18 -9.56
N ALA A 252 -24.07 2.23 -9.34
CA ALA A 252 -24.99 3.00 -10.18
C ALA A 252 -24.79 4.51 -10.02
N ASP A 253 -24.57 4.96 -8.78
CA ASP A 253 -24.17 6.34 -8.48
C ASP A 253 -22.64 6.46 -8.51
N ARG A 254 -22.13 7.34 -9.37
CA ARG A 254 -20.68 7.59 -9.50
C ARG A 254 -20.08 8.29 -8.28
N ALA A 255 -20.90 8.86 -7.40
CA ALA A 255 -20.45 9.43 -6.14
C ALA A 255 -20.13 8.34 -5.09
N GLU A 256 -20.66 7.13 -5.26
CA GLU A 256 -20.34 6.01 -4.37
C GLU A 256 -18.95 5.44 -4.66
N PRO A 257 -18.17 5.10 -3.62
CA PRO A 257 -16.85 4.53 -3.82
C PRO A 257 -16.96 3.15 -4.44
N ARG A 258 -16.21 2.96 -5.52
CA ARG A 258 -16.11 1.68 -6.22
C ARG A 258 -15.07 0.77 -5.61
N ASP A 259 -13.89 1.31 -5.28
CA ASP A 259 -12.71 0.52 -4.92
C ASP A 259 -12.47 0.65 -3.41
N LEU A 260 -12.53 -0.49 -2.69
CA LEU A 260 -12.40 -0.56 -1.24
C LEU A 260 -11.39 -1.63 -0.86
N THR A 261 -10.78 -1.52 0.32
CA THR A 261 -9.94 -2.60 0.85
C THR A 261 -10.19 -2.84 2.33
N TYR A 262 -9.93 -4.05 2.78
CA TYR A 262 -9.88 -4.45 4.18
C TYR A 262 -8.43 -4.70 4.56
N ASP A 263 -7.96 -4.17 5.70
CA ASP A 263 -6.65 -4.49 6.26
C ASP A 263 -6.80 -5.30 7.57
N GLY A 264 -5.92 -6.26 7.75
CA GLY A 264 -5.77 -7.03 8.98
C GLY A 264 -4.40 -7.69 9.09
N PHE A 265 -4.13 -8.38 10.19
CA PHE A 265 -2.94 -9.22 10.28
C PHE A 265 -3.17 -10.48 11.11
N VAL A 266 -2.37 -11.49 10.86
CA VAL A 266 -2.34 -12.74 11.64
C VAL A 266 -1.12 -12.71 12.55
N ASP A 267 -1.33 -12.66 13.87
CA ASP A 267 -0.24 -12.66 14.84
C ASP A 267 0.47 -14.03 14.93
N ALA A 268 1.60 -14.09 15.63
CA ALA A 268 2.40 -15.31 15.79
C ALA A 268 1.61 -16.52 16.32
N ARG A 269 0.52 -16.30 17.08
CA ARG A 269 -0.35 -17.34 17.63
C ARG A 269 -1.47 -17.76 16.68
N GLY A 270 -1.52 -17.20 15.46
CA GLY A 270 -2.57 -17.45 14.49
C GLY A 270 -3.86 -16.67 14.76
N ARG A 271 -3.84 -15.64 15.63
CA ARG A 271 -5.02 -14.81 15.87
C ARG A 271 -5.10 -13.71 14.83
N VAL A 272 -6.30 -13.52 14.29
CA VAL A 272 -6.61 -12.47 13.33
C VAL A 272 -6.93 -11.19 14.09
N HIS A 273 -6.23 -10.11 13.74
CA HIS A 273 -6.48 -8.76 14.23
C HIS A 273 -7.01 -7.93 13.07
N GLU A 274 -8.18 -7.33 13.29
CA GLU A 274 -8.79 -6.40 12.35
C GLU A 274 -8.17 -5.01 12.51
N VAL A 275 -7.81 -4.37 11.40
CA VAL A 275 -7.29 -3.01 11.38
C VAL A 275 -8.40 -2.05 10.94
N GLY A 276 -9.05 -2.35 9.82
CA GLY A 276 -10.20 -1.59 9.34
C GLY A 276 -10.41 -1.70 7.83
N GLY A 277 -11.32 -0.87 7.32
CA GLY A 277 -11.55 -0.72 5.88
C GLY A 277 -11.14 0.65 5.36
N ALA A 278 -10.78 0.72 4.08
CA ALA A 278 -10.36 1.93 3.39
C ALA A 278 -11.12 2.11 2.07
N VAL A 279 -11.22 3.35 1.61
CA VAL A 279 -11.63 3.68 0.24
C VAL A 279 -10.38 4.01 -0.56
N MET A 280 -10.17 3.28 -1.65
CA MET A 280 -9.01 3.47 -2.53
C MET A 280 -9.29 4.53 -3.58
N ASP A 281 -8.27 5.33 -3.88
CA ASP A 281 -8.23 6.17 -5.08
C ASP A 281 -7.60 5.35 -6.22
N VAL A 282 -8.43 4.90 -7.15
CA VAL A 282 -8.03 4.12 -8.31
C VAL A 282 -8.46 4.88 -9.56
N ALA A 283 -7.50 5.17 -10.44
CA ALA A 283 -7.79 5.80 -11.73
C ALA A 283 -6.95 5.18 -12.84
N ASP A 284 -7.59 4.95 -13.97
CA ASP A 284 -7.05 4.23 -15.14
C ASP A 284 -6.59 2.80 -14.82
N GLY A 285 -7.17 2.19 -13.78
CA GLY A 285 -6.81 0.84 -13.30
C GLY A 285 -5.54 0.79 -12.44
N GLY A 286 -4.94 1.94 -12.12
CA GLY A 286 -3.81 2.06 -11.21
C GLY A 286 -4.23 2.62 -9.85
N TYR A 287 -3.71 2.03 -8.78
CA TYR A 287 -3.81 2.56 -7.42
C TYR A 287 -3.04 3.88 -7.32
N ARG A 288 -3.62 4.88 -6.66
CA ARG A 288 -3.03 6.22 -6.46
C ARG A 288 -2.98 6.65 -5.00
N GLY A 289 -3.65 5.92 -4.12
CA GLY A 289 -3.78 6.27 -2.72
C GLY A 289 -5.02 5.68 -2.08
N ALA A 290 -5.27 6.04 -0.83
CA ALA A 290 -6.43 5.60 -0.09
C ALA A 290 -6.79 6.62 1.00
N THR A 291 -8.04 6.57 1.44
CA THR A 291 -8.51 7.27 2.65
C THR A 291 -8.96 6.25 3.68
N VAL A 292 -8.57 6.46 4.94
CA VAL A 292 -8.94 5.64 6.10
C VAL A 292 -9.52 6.52 7.20
N GLY A 293 -10.21 5.89 8.15
CA GLY A 293 -10.74 6.53 9.36
C GLY A 293 -12.26 6.40 9.49
N PRO A 294 -12.84 6.98 10.55
CA PRO A 294 -14.26 6.84 10.84
C PRO A 294 -15.16 7.33 9.71
N GLY A 295 -16.15 6.52 9.32
CA GLY A 295 -17.15 6.89 8.31
C GLY A 295 -16.61 7.00 6.87
N VAL A 296 -15.35 6.60 6.61
CA VAL A 296 -14.80 6.59 5.24
C VAL A 296 -15.41 5.48 4.40
N VAL A 297 -15.52 4.27 4.96
CA VAL A 297 -16.25 3.17 4.33
C VAL A 297 -17.75 3.45 4.44
N PRO A 298 -18.51 3.42 3.34
CA PRO A 298 -19.96 3.61 3.39
C PRO A 298 -20.65 2.57 4.27
N GLY A 299 -21.73 2.97 4.93
CA GLY A 299 -22.47 2.09 5.85
C GLY A 299 -22.94 0.78 5.21
N TRP A 300 -23.32 0.80 3.93
CA TRP A 300 -23.74 -0.41 3.19
C TRP A 300 -22.58 -1.41 2.97
N ALA A 301 -21.34 -0.93 2.93
CA ALA A 301 -20.15 -1.74 2.66
C ALA A 301 -19.45 -2.21 3.93
N GLN A 302 -19.66 -1.53 5.06
CA GLN A 302 -18.84 -1.72 6.26
C GLN A 302 -18.93 -3.14 6.83
N GLU A 303 -20.12 -3.63 7.15
CA GLU A 303 -20.31 -4.98 7.67
C GLU A 303 -19.81 -6.08 6.70
N PRO A 304 -20.23 -6.12 5.40
CA PRO A 304 -19.75 -7.15 4.48
C PRO A 304 -18.23 -7.16 4.31
N LEU A 305 -17.61 -5.97 4.22
CA LEU A 305 -16.16 -5.83 4.05
C LEU A 305 -15.41 -6.41 5.25
N LEU A 306 -15.78 -6.02 6.47
CA LEU A 306 -15.13 -6.49 7.70
C LEU A 306 -15.37 -7.99 7.93
N ALA A 307 -16.60 -8.46 7.74
CA ALA A 307 -16.96 -9.86 7.92
C ALA A 307 -16.18 -10.77 6.95
N PHE A 308 -16.11 -10.38 5.68
CA PHE A 308 -15.40 -11.16 4.65
C PHE A 308 -13.88 -11.11 4.85
N GLY A 309 -13.31 -9.93 5.14
CA GLY A 309 -11.89 -9.78 5.42
C GLY A 309 -11.43 -10.61 6.64
N LYS A 310 -12.25 -10.65 7.70
CA LYS A 310 -12.00 -11.52 8.86
C LYS A 310 -12.07 -13.01 8.53
N ALA A 311 -13.00 -13.42 7.65
CA ALA A 311 -13.08 -14.80 7.18
C ALA A 311 -11.82 -15.20 6.39
N VAL A 312 -11.36 -14.32 5.49
CA VAL A 312 -10.08 -14.49 4.77
C VAL A 312 -8.93 -14.61 5.77
N GLY A 313 -8.84 -13.73 6.78
CA GLY A 313 -7.79 -13.81 7.79
C GLY A 313 -7.74 -15.14 8.55
N ARG A 314 -8.90 -15.76 8.84
CA ARG A 314 -8.97 -17.07 9.50
C ARG A 314 -8.42 -18.18 8.60
N GLU A 315 -8.77 -18.14 7.33
CA GLU A 315 -8.27 -19.08 6.33
C GLU A 315 -6.76 -18.93 6.10
N LEU A 316 -6.26 -17.69 6.04
CA LEU A 316 -4.82 -17.41 6.00
C LEU A 316 -4.11 -17.96 7.23
N ALA A 317 -4.67 -17.74 8.42
CA ALA A 317 -4.11 -18.24 9.67
C ALA A 317 -4.05 -19.78 9.71
N ALA A 318 -5.10 -20.45 9.24
CA ALA A 318 -5.19 -21.91 9.11
C ALA A 318 -4.18 -22.46 8.09
N ALA A 319 -3.92 -21.72 7.01
CA ALA A 319 -2.88 -22.03 6.03
C ALA A 319 -1.44 -21.73 6.54
N GLY A 320 -1.29 -21.25 7.77
CA GLY A 320 0.01 -20.99 8.39
C GLY A 320 0.56 -19.58 8.20
N TYR A 321 -0.15 -18.68 7.48
CA TYR A 321 0.31 -17.32 7.26
C TYR A 321 0.39 -16.51 8.56
N ARG A 322 1.45 -15.72 8.73
CA ARG A 322 1.72 -14.87 9.90
C ARG A 322 2.27 -13.53 9.42
N GLY A 323 1.44 -12.50 9.39
CA GLY A 323 1.81 -11.20 8.84
C GLY A 323 0.60 -10.35 8.50
N TRP A 324 0.88 -9.19 7.91
CA TRP A 324 -0.13 -8.26 7.43
C TRP A 324 -0.77 -8.73 6.14
N PHE A 325 -2.07 -8.60 6.02
CA PHE A 325 -2.76 -8.84 4.76
C PHE A 325 -3.82 -7.78 4.51
N ASP A 326 -4.15 -7.59 3.25
CA ASP A 326 -5.36 -6.91 2.83
C ASP A 326 -6.20 -7.76 1.87
N VAL A 327 -7.44 -7.33 1.67
CA VAL A 327 -8.36 -7.87 0.68
C VAL A 327 -8.97 -6.70 -0.07
N ASP A 328 -8.69 -6.63 -1.37
CA ASP A 328 -9.23 -5.59 -2.23
C ASP A 328 -10.61 -6.00 -2.75
N PHE A 329 -11.50 -5.01 -2.85
CA PHE A 329 -12.87 -5.17 -3.31
C PHE A 329 -13.22 -4.12 -4.37
N VAL A 330 -14.12 -4.51 -5.27
CA VAL A 330 -14.87 -3.57 -6.11
C VAL A 330 -16.36 -3.69 -5.84
N ALA A 331 -17.06 -2.57 -5.81
CA ALA A 331 -18.51 -2.50 -5.67
C ALA A 331 -19.21 -2.73 -7.01
N ASP A 332 -20.30 -3.49 -7.01
CA ASP A 332 -21.18 -3.65 -8.17
C ASP A 332 -22.35 -2.65 -8.16
N GLY A 333 -23.10 -2.60 -9.27
CA GLY A 333 -24.24 -1.69 -9.42
C GLY A 333 -25.43 -2.00 -8.50
N GLY A 334 -25.41 -3.14 -7.81
CA GLY A 334 -26.41 -3.55 -6.83
C GLY A 334 -25.98 -3.32 -5.38
N GLY A 335 -24.86 -2.63 -5.13
CA GLY A 335 -24.35 -2.36 -3.79
C GLY A 335 -23.73 -3.59 -3.11
N ARG A 336 -23.28 -4.58 -3.88
CA ARG A 336 -22.52 -5.74 -3.37
C ARG A 336 -21.04 -5.54 -3.60
N LEU A 337 -20.22 -6.13 -2.73
CA LEU A 337 -18.76 -6.12 -2.88
C LEU A 337 -18.29 -7.39 -3.59
N ALA A 338 -17.29 -7.24 -4.44
CA ALA A 338 -16.62 -8.31 -5.13
C ALA A 338 -15.13 -8.32 -4.76
N PRO A 339 -14.64 -9.32 -4.00
CA PRO A 339 -13.23 -9.40 -3.67
C PRO A 339 -12.41 -9.71 -4.93
N THR A 340 -11.34 -8.96 -5.15
CA THR A 340 -10.54 -9.01 -6.38
C THR A 340 -9.17 -9.64 -6.21
N GLU A 341 -8.55 -9.47 -5.05
CA GLU A 341 -7.26 -10.04 -4.69
C GLU A 341 -7.00 -9.98 -3.18
N THR A 342 -5.98 -10.70 -2.72
CA THR A 342 -5.39 -10.52 -1.39
C THR A 342 -3.93 -10.12 -1.56
N ASN A 343 -3.44 -9.18 -0.75
CA ASN A 343 -2.02 -8.87 -0.68
C ASN A 343 -1.51 -9.31 0.70
N LEU A 344 -0.42 -10.08 0.77
CA LEU A 344 0.13 -10.67 2.01
C LEU A 344 1.36 -9.89 2.49
N ARG A 345 1.19 -8.58 2.58
CA ARG A 345 2.20 -7.56 2.88
C ARG A 345 1.51 -6.28 3.35
N LEU A 346 2.29 -5.35 3.87
CA LEU A 346 1.84 -3.96 4.02
C LEU A 346 1.60 -3.32 2.65
N THR A 347 0.60 -2.43 2.57
CA THR A 347 0.24 -1.68 1.37
C THR A 347 0.08 -0.19 1.69
N GLY A 348 -0.28 0.61 0.68
CA GLY A 348 -0.54 2.04 0.85
C GLY A 348 -1.62 2.35 1.90
N PRO A 349 -2.77 1.66 1.92
CA PRO A 349 -3.77 1.82 2.97
C PRO A 349 -3.23 1.51 4.37
N SER A 350 -2.39 0.47 4.50
CA SER A 350 -1.79 0.08 5.78
C SER A 350 -1.03 1.23 6.45
N VAL A 351 -0.27 2.02 5.68
CA VAL A 351 0.47 3.16 6.25
C VAL A 351 -0.44 4.29 6.71
N ALA A 352 -1.58 4.51 6.05
CA ALA A 352 -2.55 5.50 6.47
C ALA A 352 -3.19 5.10 7.83
N PHE A 353 -3.46 3.82 8.06
CA PHE A 353 -3.93 3.32 9.35
C PHE A 353 -2.89 3.53 10.47
N MET A 354 -1.61 3.30 10.20
CA MET A 354 -0.53 3.51 11.17
C MET A 354 -0.39 4.98 11.56
N VAL A 355 -0.53 5.89 10.59
CA VAL A 355 -0.54 7.33 10.83
C VAL A 355 -1.78 7.75 11.62
N ALA A 356 -2.96 7.23 11.28
CA ALA A 356 -4.19 7.50 12.00
C ALA A 356 -4.06 7.09 13.47
N ALA A 357 -3.62 5.85 13.72
CA ALA A 357 -3.39 5.34 15.07
C ALA A 357 -2.40 6.20 15.86
N ARG A 358 -1.31 6.66 15.22
CA ARG A 358 -0.32 7.52 15.89
C ARG A 358 -0.87 8.90 16.22
N LEU A 359 -1.63 9.51 15.30
CA LEU A 359 -2.26 10.80 15.53
C LEU A 359 -3.35 10.71 16.60
N ASP A 360 -4.13 9.63 16.62
CA ASP A 360 -5.13 9.37 17.65
C ASP A 360 -4.51 9.26 19.05
N GLU A 361 -3.39 8.55 19.17
CA GLU A 361 -2.60 8.50 20.42
C GLU A 361 -2.12 9.88 20.88
N LEU A 362 -1.81 10.78 19.95
CA LEU A 362 -1.20 12.09 20.26
C LEU A 362 -2.21 13.21 20.47
N ARG A 363 -3.33 13.16 19.74
CA ARG A 363 -4.22 14.30 19.52
C ARG A 363 -5.69 13.94 19.78
N GLY A 364 -5.97 12.72 20.21
CA GLY A 364 -7.32 12.21 20.43
C GLY A 364 -7.88 11.51 19.20
N ALA A 365 -8.84 10.61 19.42
CA ALA A 365 -9.36 9.71 18.40
C ALA A 365 -10.12 10.44 17.27
N GLY A 366 -10.19 9.79 16.12
CA GLY A 366 -11.10 10.18 15.03
C GLY A 366 -10.41 10.81 13.83
N HIS A 367 -9.11 10.64 13.67
CA HIS A 367 -8.41 11.13 12.49
C HIS A 367 -8.82 10.34 11.24
N LEU A 368 -9.21 11.10 10.21
CA LEU A 368 -9.21 10.66 8.82
C LEU A 368 -7.81 10.87 8.28
N VAL A 369 -7.28 9.89 7.54
CA VAL A 369 -5.98 9.99 6.88
C VAL A 369 -6.11 9.63 5.42
N ARG A 370 -5.61 10.50 4.55
CA ARG A 370 -5.50 10.26 3.11
C ARG A 370 -4.03 10.14 2.73
N ILE A 371 -3.67 9.02 2.12
CA ILE A 371 -2.41 8.86 1.41
C ILE A 371 -2.64 9.13 -0.07
N ALA A 372 -1.74 9.92 -0.66
CA ALA A 372 -1.55 10.04 -2.10
C ALA A 372 -0.14 9.56 -2.42
N ASP A 373 -0.03 8.44 -3.14
CA ASP A 373 1.28 7.85 -3.47
C ASP A 373 2.08 8.77 -4.40
N ARG A 374 1.37 9.57 -5.21
CA ARG A 374 1.98 10.50 -6.16
C ARG A 374 1.26 11.85 -6.18
N VAL A 375 1.95 12.86 -5.69
CA VAL A 375 1.66 14.28 -5.87
C VAL A 375 2.74 14.84 -6.79
N GLU A 376 2.34 15.31 -7.97
CA GLU A 376 3.28 15.84 -8.96
C GLU A 376 3.92 17.14 -8.47
N LEU A 377 5.22 17.28 -8.71
CA LEU A 377 5.96 18.51 -8.45
C LEU A 377 6.14 19.27 -9.75
N GLY A 378 5.90 20.58 -9.73
CA GLY A 378 6.02 21.41 -10.95
C GLY A 378 7.44 21.54 -11.49
N ALA A 379 8.45 21.30 -10.64
CA ALA A 379 9.84 21.26 -11.05
C ALA A 379 10.65 20.33 -10.13
N ARG A 380 11.83 19.93 -10.61
CA ARG A 380 12.80 19.21 -9.78
C ARG A 380 13.47 20.21 -8.85
N LEU A 381 13.31 20.00 -7.56
CA LEU A 381 13.83 20.91 -6.54
C LEU A 381 15.19 20.41 -6.01
N PRO A 382 16.14 21.31 -5.72
CA PRO A 382 17.25 20.99 -4.83
C PRO A 382 16.73 20.53 -3.46
N GLU A 383 17.50 19.70 -2.76
CA GLU A 383 17.07 19.11 -1.47
C GLU A 383 16.60 20.16 -0.45
N ALA A 384 17.38 21.23 -0.25
CA ALA A 384 17.01 22.31 0.67
C ALA A 384 15.67 22.99 0.31
N ALA A 385 15.41 23.21 -0.99
CA ALA A 385 14.15 23.80 -1.44
C ALA A 385 12.97 22.82 -1.29
N PHE A 386 13.21 21.52 -1.43
CA PHE A 386 12.20 20.48 -1.16
C PHE A 386 11.84 20.42 0.33
N ASP A 387 12.84 20.51 1.22
CA ASP A 387 12.63 20.59 2.66
C ASP A 387 11.83 21.84 3.03
N ASP A 388 12.17 23.00 2.47
CA ASP A 388 11.44 24.26 2.67
C ASP A 388 9.97 24.16 2.21
N LEU A 389 9.72 23.52 1.07
CA LEU A 389 8.37 23.25 0.58
C LEU A 389 7.59 22.37 1.58
N CYS A 390 8.20 21.30 2.07
CA CYS A 390 7.56 20.39 3.01
C CYS A 390 7.24 21.06 4.35
N GLU A 391 8.14 21.92 4.86
CA GLU A 391 7.90 22.74 6.05
C GLU A 391 6.79 23.78 5.81
N HIS A 392 6.76 24.39 4.63
CA HIS A 392 5.71 25.31 4.23
C HIS A 392 4.34 24.61 4.21
N LEU A 393 4.24 23.47 3.54
CA LEU A 393 3.02 22.64 3.49
C LEU A 393 2.56 22.23 4.88
N ALA A 394 3.48 21.79 5.74
CA ALA A 394 3.16 21.45 7.14
C ALA A 394 2.53 22.62 7.89
N ARG A 395 3.08 23.84 7.77
CA ARG A 395 2.51 25.04 8.40
C ARG A 395 1.14 25.41 7.83
N ARG A 396 0.98 25.34 6.51
CA ARG A 396 -0.27 25.69 5.81
C ARG A 396 -1.39 24.72 6.14
N CYS A 397 -1.12 23.42 6.16
CA CYS A 397 -2.08 22.41 6.58
C CYS A 397 -2.47 22.58 8.06
N ALA A 398 -1.50 22.88 8.94
CA ALA A 398 -1.79 23.15 10.35
C ALA A 398 -2.73 24.34 10.55
N ALA A 399 -2.61 25.38 9.71
CA ALA A 399 -3.48 26.56 9.76
C ALA A 399 -4.96 26.27 9.43
N ILE A 400 -5.24 25.17 8.74
CA ILE A 400 -6.60 24.70 8.42
C ILE A 400 -7.01 23.47 9.23
N GLY A 401 -6.32 23.20 10.34
CA GLY A 401 -6.64 22.10 11.26
C GLY A 401 -6.25 20.71 10.74
N ALA A 402 -5.33 20.64 9.78
CA ALA A 402 -4.84 19.38 9.21
C ALA A 402 -3.35 19.14 9.53
N VAL A 403 -2.91 17.89 9.34
CA VAL A 403 -1.52 17.46 9.46
C VAL A 403 -1.04 17.03 8.08
N PHE A 404 0.12 17.50 7.67
CA PHE A 404 0.80 17.03 6.47
C PHE A 404 2.05 16.24 6.86
N VAL A 405 2.27 15.10 6.20
CA VAL A 405 3.44 14.25 6.38
C VAL A 405 3.96 13.83 5.00
N PRO A 406 5.19 14.19 4.61
CA PRO A 406 5.79 13.68 3.38
C PRO A 406 6.08 12.17 3.52
N ALA A 407 5.62 11.37 2.57
CA ALA A 407 5.66 9.91 2.64
C ALA A 407 6.76 9.29 1.79
N ILE A 408 6.95 9.80 0.56
CA ILE A 408 7.92 9.27 -0.41
C ILE A 408 8.75 10.44 -0.96
N PRO A 409 9.75 10.93 -0.21
CA PRO A 409 10.53 12.10 -0.60
C PRO A 409 11.50 11.82 -1.76
N THR A 410 11.93 10.56 -1.92
CA THR A 410 12.92 10.20 -2.95
C THR A 410 12.39 10.36 -4.38
N GLY A 411 11.07 10.37 -4.58
CA GLY A 411 10.45 10.64 -5.87
C GLY A 411 10.71 12.06 -6.37
N ALA A 412 11.03 13.00 -5.47
CA ALA A 412 11.18 14.41 -5.82
C ALA A 412 12.42 14.67 -6.69
N PHE A 413 13.32 13.69 -6.76
CA PHE A 413 14.58 13.78 -7.48
C PHE A 413 14.57 13.03 -8.82
N GLU A 414 13.42 12.47 -9.21
CA GLU A 414 13.24 11.84 -10.52
C GLU A 414 13.12 12.88 -11.64
N PRO A 415 13.35 12.50 -12.92
CA PRO A 415 13.24 13.43 -14.05
C PRO A 415 11.84 14.07 -14.20
N ALA A 416 10.80 13.30 -13.90
CA ALA A 416 9.43 13.78 -13.74
C ALA A 416 9.10 13.73 -12.24
N PRO A 417 9.38 14.80 -11.49
CA PRO A 417 9.44 14.75 -10.03
C PRO A 417 8.05 14.67 -9.39
N TRP A 418 7.97 13.95 -8.28
CA TRP A 418 6.74 13.77 -7.50
C TRP A 418 7.08 13.46 -6.05
N MET A 419 6.12 13.56 -5.14
CA MET A 419 6.28 13.07 -3.78
C MET A 419 5.07 12.25 -3.37
N GLY A 420 5.28 11.24 -2.51
CA GLY A 420 4.18 10.66 -1.74
C GLY A 420 3.82 11.58 -0.59
N ALA A 421 2.53 11.71 -0.29
CA ALA A 421 2.04 12.59 0.77
C ALA A 421 0.94 11.92 1.59
N LEU A 422 0.93 12.21 2.88
CA LEU A 422 -0.17 11.91 3.79
C LEU A 422 -0.75 13.23 4.31
N VAL A 423 -2.06 13.36 4.28
CA VAL A 423 -2.78 14.43 5.00
C VAL A 423 -3.76 13.81 5.97
N ALA A 424 -3.91 14.44 7.14
CA ALA A 424 -4.82 13.95 8.18
C ALA A 424 -5.61 15.09 8.81
N ALA A 425 -6.87 14.85 9.14
CA ALA A 425 -7.74 15.77 9.87
C ALA A 425 -8.89 15.00 10.53
N THR A 426 -9.56 15.59 11.53
CA THR A 426 -10.73 14.97 12.17
C THR A 426 -12.04 15.20 11.40
N GLY A 427 -12.02 16.08 10.40
CA GLY A 427 -13.19 16.40 9.56
C GLY A 427 -12.88 16.28 8.07
N ARG A 428 -13.85 15.82 7.30
CA ARG A 428 -13.72 15.58 5.85
C ARG A 428 -13.41 16.86 5.08
N GLU A 429 -14.03 17.98 5.45
CA GLU A 429 -13.81 19.28 4.80
C GLU A 429 -12.34 19.73 4.93
N ALA A 430 -11.78 19.65 6.14
CA ALA A 430 -10.39 20.00 6.39
C ALA A 430 -9.42 19.05 5.68
N LEU A 431 -9.72 17.74 5.64
CA LEU A 431 -8.94 16.75 4.89
C LEU A 431 -8.93 17.06 3.39
N ASP A 432 -10.09 17.35 2.80
CA ASP A 432 -10.23 17.67 1.39
C ASP A 432 -9.57 19.01 1.04
N ALA A 433 -9.64 20.00 1.93
CA ALA A 433 -8.93 21.26 1.78
C ALA A 433 -7.40 21.09 1.84
N ALA A 434 -6.90 20.25 2.75
CA ALA A 434 -5.47 19.95 2.87
C ALA A 434 -4.91 19.21 1.66
N ASP A 435 -5.62 18.20 1.14
CA ASP A 435 -5.19 17.48 -0.07
C ASP A 435 -5.11 18.43 -1.28
N ARG A 436 -6.13 19.27 -1.50
CA ARG A 436 -6.11 20.29 -2.56
C ARG A 436 -4.96 21.27 -2.40
N LEU A 437 -4.72 21.75 -1.18
CA LEU A 437 -3.62 22.67 -0.88
C LEU A 437 -2.27 22.04 -1.22
N VAL A 438 -2.03 20.81 -0.75
CA VAL A 438 -0.77 20.09 -1.01
C VAL A 438 -0.53 19.92 -2.50
N ARG A 439 -1.55 19.50 -3.26
CA ARG A 439 -1.43 19.32 -4.72
C ARG A 439 -1.17 20.64 -5.46
N ALA A 440 -1.89 21.69 -5.09
CA ALA A 440 -1.75 22.99 -5.75
C ALA A 440 -0.35 23.60 -5.52
N GLU A 441 0.11 23.62 -4.26
CA GLU A 441 1.41 24.21 -3.89
C GLU A 441 2.60 23.39 -4.42
N ALA A 442 2.48 22.05 -4.42
CA ALA A 442 3.47 21.16 -5.01
C ALA A 442 3.64 21.40 -6.51
N LEU A 443 2.53 21.60 -7.23
CA LEU A 443 2.56 21.92 -8.65
C LEU A 443 3.09 23.35 -8.91
N SER A 444 2.73 24.33 -8.07
CA SER A 444 3.20 25.72 -8.24
C SER A 444 4.67 25.93 -7.90
N ALA A 445 5.30 25.01 -7.16
CA ALA A 445 6.72 25.08 -6.81
C ALA A 445 7.61 25.25 -8.05
N GLY A 446 7.20 24.75 -9.22
CA GLY A 446 7.94 24.95 -10.48
C GLY A 446 7.91 26.38 -11.02
N ALA A 447 6.80 27.10 -10.84
CA ALA A 447 6.63 28.46 -11.36
C ALA A 447 7.56 29.50 -10.69
N VAL A 448 8.07 29.19 -9.49
CA VAL A 448 9.02 30.06 -8.77
C VAL A 448 10.40 30.04 -9.43
N PHE A 449 10.80 28.91 -10.03
CA PHE A 449 12.11 28.76 -10.69
C PHE A 449 12.11 29.17 -12.17
N GLU A 450 10.95 29.19 -12.83
CA GLU A 450 10.81 29.77 -14.18
C GLU A 450 10.94 31.30 -14.19
N ARG A 451 10.81 31.96 -13.03
CA ARG A 451 10.83 33.43 -12.89
C ARG A 451 12.14 33.99 -12.35
N ALA A 452 13.13 33.16 -12.05
CA ALA A 452 14.47 33.62 -11.70
C ALA A 452 15.26 33.83 -13.00
N PRO A 453 15.69 35.07 -13.33
CA PRO A 453 16.60 35.27 -14.45
C PRO A 453 17.95 34.60 -14.14
N LEU A 454 18.48 33.90 -15.15
CA LEU A 454 19.82 33.28 -15.14
C LEU A 454 20.93 34.27 -14.78
#